data_AF-A0A6C0ZQU2-F1
#
_entry.id   AF-A0A6C0ZQU2-F1
#
_cell.length_a   1.000
_cell.length_b   1.000
_cell.length_c   1.000
_cell.angle_alpha   90.00
_cell.angle_beta   90.00
_cell.angle_gamma   90.00
#
_symmetry.space_group_name_H-M   'P 1'
#
loop_
_entity.id
_entity.type
_entity.pdbx_description
1 polymer ?
#
loop_
_entity_poly.entity_id
_entity_poly.type
_entity_poly.pdbx_seq_one_letter_code
_entity_poly.pdbx_strand_id
1 'polypeptide(L)' 'SNQANLWIDIGFNGYNDLCVRYTAATSNNPATVAMQTGAAG' A
#
# COMPACT_ATOMS: atom_id res chain seq x y z
N SER A 1 1.74 3.95 20.50
CA SER A 1 1.68 4.49 19.12
C SER A 1 0.93 3.49 18.25
N ASN A 2 -0.40 3.63 18.15
CA ASN A 2 -1.20 2.78 17.27
C ASN A 2 -1.19 3.44 15.88
N GLN A 3 -0.33 2.99 14.98
CA GLN A 3 -0.41 3.41 13.58
C GLN A 3 -1.63 2.71 12.98
N ALA A 4 -2.76 3.41 12.92
CA ALA A 4 -4.03 2.85 12.43
C ALA A 4 -3.98 2.45 10.94
N ASN A 5 -3.06 3.02 10.18
CA ASN A 5 -2.90 2.70 8.76
C ASN A 5 -2.03 1.46 8.59
N LEU A 6 -2.69 0.36 8.24
CA LEU A 6 -2.06 -0.94 7.96
C LEU A 6 -1.40 -0.98 6.58
N TRP A 7 -1.59 0.05 5.75
CA TRP A 7 -1.09 0.11 4.38
C TRP A 7 -0.85 1.54 3.90
N ILE A 8 -0.02 1.66 2.87
CA ILE A 8 0.30 2.90 2.15
C ILE A 8 0.26 2.60 0.65
N ASP A 9 -0.47 3.42 -0.10
CA ASP A 9 -0.48 3.37 -1.55
C ASP A 9 0.38 4.50 -2.12
N ILE A 10 1.28 4.15 -3.02
CA ILE A 10 2.11 5.10 -3.74
C ILE A 10 1.65 5.12 -5.19
N GLY A 11 0.98 6.22 -5.57
CA GLY A 11 0.64 6.54 -6.94
C GLY A 11 1.76 7.37 -7.57
N PHE A 12 2.09 7.07 -8.83
CA PHE A 12 3.03 7.88 -9.60
C PHE A 12 2.26 8.88 -10.47
N ASN A 13 2.69 10.13 -10.50
CA ASN A 13 2.04 11.14 -11.34
C ASN A 13 2.08 10.70 -12.82
N GLY A 14 0.91 10.71 -13.50
CA GLY A 14 0.73 10.19 -14.84
C GLY A 14 0.36 8.70 -14.93
N TYR A 15 0.37 7.97 -13.81
CA TYR A 15 -0.05 6.56 -13.71
C TYR A 15 -1.26 6.45 -12.79
N ASN A 16 -2.45 6.53 -13.37
CA ASN A 16 -3.72 6.50 -12.64
C ASN A 16 -4.35 5.10 -12.55
N ASP A 17 -3.83 4.16 -13.35
CA ASP A 17 -4.43 2.82 -13.49
C ASP A 17 -3.81 1.81 -12.53
N LEU A 18 -2.62 2.10 -12.00
CA LEU A 18 -1.86 1.22 -11.12
C LEU A 18 -1.16 1.99 -10.01
N CYS A 19 -1.23 1.49 -8.78
CA CYS A 19 -0.46 1.98 -7.64
C CYS A 19 0.26 0.83 -6.92
N VAL A 20 1.32 1.16 -6.18
CA VAL A 20 2.05 0.18 -5.37
C VAL A 20 1.52 0.25 -3.94
N ARG A 21 0.99 -0.86 -3.42
CA ARG A 21 0.56 -0.97 -2.01
C ARG A 21 1.63 -1.64 -1.18
N TYR A 22 2.06 -0.94 -0.13
CA TYR A 22 2.86 -1.50 0.96
C TYR A 22 1.94 -1.84 2.12
N THR A 23 1.93 -3.09 2.56
CA THR A 23 1.18 -3.52 3.75
C THR A 23 2.15 -3.76 4.89
N ALA A 24 1.88 -3.18 6.05
CA ALA A 24 2.73 -3.32 7.23
C ALA A 24 2.73 -4.76 7.75
N ALA A 25 3.85 -5.17 8.36
CA ALA A 25 3.90 -6.43 9.09
C ALA A 25 3.00 -6.37 10.33
N THR A 26 2.38 -7.50 10.66
CA THR A 26 1.68 -7.72 11.93
C THR A 26 2.40 -8.83 12.70
N SER A 27 1.97 -9.16 13.93
CA SER A 27 2.61 -10.22 14.72
C SER A 27 2.67 -11.59 14.01
N ASN A 28 1.73 -11.83 13.09
CA ASN A 28 1.54 -13.13 12.44
C ASN A 28 1.70 -13.07 10.92
N ASN A 29 1.84 -11.88 10.33
CA ASN A 29 1.95 -11.71 8.87
C ASN A 29 3.13 -10.81 8.52
N PRO A 30 3.99 -11.21 7.55
CA PRO A 30 5.07 -10.36 7.08
C PRO A 30 4.54 -9.15 6.31
N ALA A 31 5.39 -8.13 6.18
CA ALA A 31 5.12 -7.00 5.29
C ALA A 31 5.08 -7.48 3.82
N THR A 32 4.21 -6.88 3.01
CA THR A 32 4.05 -7.24 1.60
C THR A 32 4.03 -6.02 0.69
N VAL A 33 4.38 -6.24 -0.58
CA VAL A 33 4.30 -5.25 -1.64
C VAL A 33 3.55 -5.86 -2.81
N ALA A 34 2.55 -5.14 -3.34
CA ALA A 34 1.78 -5.58 -4.50
C ALA A 34 1.38 -4.41 -5.39
N MET A 35 1.23 -4.68 -6.68
CA MET A 35 0.55 -3.78 -7.61
C MET A 35 -0.95 -3.86 -7.35
N GLN A 36 -1.60 -2.71 -7.18
CA GLN A 36 -3.06 -2.59 -7.11
C GLN A 36 -3.55 -1.89 -8.38
N THR A 37 -4.75 -2.26 -8.82
CA THR A 37 -5.45 -1.53 -9.87
C THR A 37 -6.15 -0.31 -9.27
N GLY A 38 -6.01 0.84 -9.91
CA GLY A 38 -6.58 2.12 -9.47
C GLY A 38 -5.54 3.14 -8.95
N ALA A 39 -6.05 4.31 -8.55
CA ALA A 39 -5.24 5.40 -8.00
C ALA A 39 -4.92 5.17 -6.51
N ALA A 40 -3.82 5.76 -6.04
CA ALA A 40 -3.50 5.77 -4.60
C ALA A 40 -4.53 6.60 -3.83
N GLY A 41 -4.97 6.12 -2.67
CA GLY A 41 -5.97 6.77 -1.82
C GLY A 41 -5.80 6.43 -0.35
#